data_AF-A0A924A8S0-F1
#
_entry.id   AF-A0A924A8S0-F1
#
_cell.length_a   1.000
_cell.length_b   1.000
_cell.length_c   1.000
_cell.angle_alpha   90.00
_cell.angle_beta   90.00
_cell.angle_gamma   90.00
#
_symmetry.space_group_name_H-M   'P 1'
#
loop_
_entity.id
_entity.type
_entity.pdbx_description
1 polymer ?
#
loop_
_entity_poly.entity_id
_entity_poly.type
_entity_poly.pdbx_seq_one_letter_code
_entity_poly.pdbx_strand_id
1 'polypeptide(L)'
;MAVQSKSFFSTRVIKFETALKFIHNWTNFSPSLPELSIEKLNIMVQSIVAAKKEEENQLAACETAFADRQLLFIKGNNSIDKLGIIIQKELTAHSGKNDHVTKVVATLVKKMRRIELLKLPEDPAYWDAQEVVKLSQQSYQNKVQVFEDIVNVMASIDGYSSGNPD
;
A
#
# COMPACT_ATOMS: atom_id res chain seq x y z
N MET A 1 11.38 -4.90 14.83
CA MET A 1 10.80 -5.66 15.97
C MET A 1 9.30 -5.36 16.03
N ALA A 2 8.42 -6.24 15.53
CA ALA A 2 6.98 -5.94 15.42
C ALA A 2 6.05 -6.95 16.14
N VAL A 3 6.61 -8.05 16.68
CA VAL A 3 5.82 -9.12 17.33
C VAL A 3 5.51 -8.82 18.80
N GLN A 4 6.20 -7.85 19.41
CA GLN A 4 6.06 -7.51 20.84
C GLN A 4 4.91 -6.54 21.17
N SER A 5 4.13 -6.00 20.22
CA SER A 5 3.10 -4.99 20.55
C SER A 5 1.71 -5.59 20.85
N LYS A 6 1.27 -6.61 20.08
CA LYS A 6 -0.09 -7.17 20.17
C LYS A 6 -0.35 -7.94 21.47
N SER A 7 0.60 -8.77 21.90
CA SER A 7 0.43 -9.57 23.12
C SER A 7 0.36 -8.70 24.38
N PHE A 8 1.13 -7.61 24.43
CA PHE A 8 1.14 -6.68 25.55
C PHE A 8 -0.10 -5.80 25.57
N PHE A 9 -0.64 -5.36 24.42
CA PHE A 9 -1.90 -4.62 24.38
C PHE A 9 -3.05 -5.48 24.93
N SER A 10 -3.25 -6.68 24.40
CA SER A 10 -4.31 -7.60 24.86
C SER A 10 -4.15 -7.94 26.34
N THR A 11 -2.94 -8.24 26.79
CA THR A 11 -2.66 -8.50 28.21
C THR A 11 -2.99 -7.29 29.09
N ARG A 12 -2.68 -6.06 28.65
CA ARG A 12 -3.00 -4.84 29.40
C ARG A 12 -4.51 -4.60 29.48
N VAL A 13 -5.25 -4.79 28.38
CA VAL A 13 -6.72 -4.68 28.36
C VAL A 13 -7.32 -5.70 29.33
N ILE A 14 -6.92 -6.97 29.25
CA ILE A 14 -7.40 -8.04 30.15
C ILE A 14 -7.12 -7.70 31.61
N LYS A 15 -5.91 -7.22 31.93
CA LYS A 15 -5.56 -6.80 33.30
C LYS A 15 -6.44 -5.65 33.78
N PHE A 16 -6.73 -4.68 32.90
CA PHE A 16 -7.56 -3.52 33.23
C PHE A 16 -9.03 -3.92 33.44
N GLU A 17 -9.59 -4.75 32.57
CA GLU A 17 -10.93 -5.31 32.72
C GLU A 17 -11.05 -6.15 34.00
N THR A 18 -10.01 -6.91 34.34
CA THR A 18 -9.95 -7.68 35.58
C THR A 18 -9.97 -6.75 36.80
N ALA A 19 -9.17 -5.68 36.78
CA ALA A 19 -9.17 -4.67 37.84
C ALA A 19 -10.53 -3.98 37.98
N LEU A 20 -11.19 -3.63 36.88
CA LEU A 20 -12.53 -3.04 36.90
C LEU A 20 -13.58 -3.99 37.50
N LYS A 21 -13.51 -5.29 37.19
CA LYS A 21 -14.37 -6.30 37.83
C LYS A 21 -14.14 -6.38 39.35
N PHE A 22 -12.89 -6.30 39.80
CA PHE A 22 -12.58 -6.26 41.24
C PHE A 22 -13.13 -5.01 41.92
N ILE A 23 -12.93 -3.83 41.32
CA ILE A 23 -13.44 -2.55 41.85
C ILE A 23 -14.97 -2.53 41.86
N HIS A 24 -15.63 -3.14 40.87
CA HIS A 24 -17.09 -3.24 40.83
C HIS A 24 -17.69 -4.02 42.00
N ASN A 25 -16.94 -4.97 42.56
CA ASN A 25 -17.37 -5.72 43.75
C ASN A 25 -17.12 -4.95 45.06
N TRP A 26 -16.51 -3.76 45.03
CA TRP A 26 -16.34 -2.92 46.22
C TRP A 26 -17.57 -2.06 46.47
N THR A 27 -18.36 -2.45 47.48
CA THR A 27 -19.61 -1.79 47.88
C THR A 27 -19.46 -0.32 48.29
N ASN A 28 -18.25 0.13 48.65
CA ASN A 28 -17.96 1.51 49.09
C ASN A 28 -17.07 2.28 48.11
N PHE A 29 -16.92 1.82 46.86
CA PHE A 29 -16.15 2.57 45.87
C PHE A 29 -16.92 3.80 45.38
N SER A 30 -16.62 4.95 45.97
CA SER A 30 -17.17 6.26 45.60
C SER A 30 -16.01 7.23 45.32
N PRO A 31 -15.42 7.21 44.10
CA PRO A 31 -14.31 8.09 43.78
C PRO A 31 -14.76 9.55 43.86
N SER A 32 -13.89 10.43 44.36
CA SER A 32 -14.13 11.87 44.43
C SER A 32 -14.16 12.55 43.06
N LEU A 33 -13.54 11.90 42.06
CA LEU A 33 -13.49 12.36 40.67
C LEU A 33 -14.45 11.52 39.80
N PRO A 34 -15.41 12.14 39.09
CA PRO A 34 -16.36 11.44 38.24
C PRO A 34 -15.71 10.61 37.13
N GLU A 35 -14.55 11.03 36.64
CA GLU A 35 -13.77 10.34 35.58
C GLU A 35 -13.27 8.97 36.04
N LEU A 36 -13.11 8.77 37.34
CA LEU A 36 -12.68 7.50 37.94
C LEU A 36 -13.86 6.58 38.28
N SER A 37 -15.10 6.99 37.97
CA SER A 37 -16.24 6.10 38.08
C SER A 37 -16.07 4.88 37.18
N ILE A 38 -16.61 3.74 37.63
CA ILE A 38 -16.51 2.47 36.90
C ILE A 38 -17.10 2.60 35.48
N GLU A 39 -18.19 3.35 35.34
CA GLU A 39 -18.81 3.63 34.04
C GLU A 39 -17.85 4.36 33.10
N LYS A 40 -17.20 5.43 33.56
CA LYS A 40 -16.25 6.21 32.73
C LYS A 40 -15.01 5.41 32.38
N LEU A 41 -14.48 4.62 33.31
CA LEU A 41 -13.34 3.74 33.06
C LEU A 41 -13.69 2.64 32.04
N ASN A 42 -14.90 2.07 32.11
CA ASN A 42 -15.38 1.12 31.10
C ASN A 42 -15.49 1.75 29.71
N ILE A 43 -16.06 2.95 29.61
CA ILE A 43 -16.13 3.70 28.35
C ILE A 43 -14.72 3.96 27.79
N MET A 44 -13.77 4.34 28.65
CA MET A 44 -12.38 4.56 28.25
C MET A 44 -11.74 3.27 27.70
N VAL A 45 -11.88 2.13 28.37
CA VAL A 45 -11.37 0.84 27.87
C VAL A 45 -11.99 0.49 26.52
N GLN A 46 -13.31 0.63 26.37
CA GLN A 46 -13.99 0.38 25.11
C GLN A 46 -13.48 1.30 24.00
N SER A 47 -13.25 2.58 24.29
CA SER A 47 -12.69 3.54 23.33
C SER A 47 -11.28 3.17 22.88
N ILE A 48 -10.42 2.69 23.79
CA ILE A 48 -9.06 2.24 23.49
C ILE A 48 -9.09 0.99 22.60
N VAL A 49 -9.95 0.02 22.92
CA VAL A 49 -10.14 -1.20 22.12
C VAL A 49 -10.66 -0.85 20.72
N ALA A 50 -11.64 0.06 20.62
CA ALA A 50 -12.17 0.52 19.35
C ALA A 50 -11.10 1.23 18.51
N ALA A 51 -10.33 2.14 19.10
CA ALA A 51 -9.23 2.82 18.43
C ALA A 51 -8.16 1.84 17.93
N LYS A 52 -7.82 0.81 18.73
CA LYS A 52 -6.87 -0.22 18.31
C LYS A 52 -7.37 -1.03 17.12
N LYS A 53 -8.65 -1.42 17.15
CA LYS A 53 -9.27 -2.16 16.05
C LYS A 53 -9.27 -1.33 14.76
N GLU A 54 -9.55 -0.04 14.87
CA GLU A 54 -9.51 0.87 13.72
C GLU A 54 -8.10 1.00 13.14
N GLU A 55 -7.07 1.16 13.98
CA GLU A 55 -5.66 1.14 13.55
C GLU A 55 -5.31 -0.16 12.79
N GLU A 56 -5.74 -1.31 13.31
CA GLU A 56 -5.50 -2.61 12.66
C GLU A 56 -6.22 -2.73 11.30
N ASN A 57 -7.45 -2.24 11.19
CA ASN A 57 -8.19 -2.20 9.94
C ASN A 57 -7.51 -1.30 8.90
N GLN A 58 -7.05 -0.12 9.31
CA GLN A 58 -6.35 0.82 8.43
C GLN A 58 -5.02 0.26 7.95
N LEU A 59 -4.27 -0.41 8.83
CA LEU A 59 -3.02 -1.08 8.45
C LEU A 59 -3.28 -2.19 7.43
N ALA A 60 -4.27 -3.06 7.67
CA ALA A 60 -4.63 -4.12 6.75
C ALA A 60 -5.05 -3.58 5.37
N ALA A 61 -5.88 -2.52 5.36
CA ALA A 61 -6.29 -1.87 4.10
C ALA A 61 -5.09 -1.28 3.34
N CYS A 62 -4.14 -0.67 4.05
CA CYS A 62 -2.90 -0.15 3.48
C CYS A 62 -2.04 -1.27 2.86
N GLU A 63 -1.85 -2.38 3.58
CA GLU A 63 -1.11 -3.55 3.11
C GLU A 63 -1.73 -4.13 1.84
N THR A 64 -3.06 -4.28 1.81
CA THR A 64 -3.80 -4.72 0.62
C THR A 64 -3.59 -3.76 -0.56
N ALA A 65 -3.74 -2.45 -0.35
CA ALA A 65 -3.54 -1.47 -1.41
C ALA A 65 -2.11 -1.49 -1.99
N PHE A 66 -1.09 -1.69 -1.16
CA PHE A 66 0.29 -1.87 -1.62
C PHE A 66 0.47 -3.18 -2.41
N ALA A 67 -0.14 -4.28 -1.96
CA ALA A 67 -0.10 -5.55 -2.66
C ALA A 67 -0.76 -5.47 -4.04
N ASP A 68 -1.93 -4.85 -4.14
CA ASP A 68 -2.66 -4.64 -5.39
C ASP A 68 -1.86 -3.78 -6.38
N ARG A 69 -1.26 -2.69 -5.90
CA ARG A 69 -0.36 -1.87 -6.73
C ARG A 69 0.85 -2.67 -7.21
N GLN A 70 1.46 -3.47 -6.33
CA GLN A 70 2.58 -4.33 -6.73
C GLN A 70 2.17 -5.35 -7.80
N LEU A 71 0.94 -5.89 -7.74
CA LEU A 71 0.38 -6.76 -8.78
C LEU A 71 0.24 -6.01 -10.12
N LEU A 72 -0.36 -4.82 -10.13
CA LEU A 72 -0.59 -4.05 -11.35
C LEU A 72 0.68 -3.54 -12.03
N PHE A 73 1.69 -3.17 -11.25
CA PHE A 73 2.88 -2.52 -11.82
C PHE A 73 4.05 -3.48 -12.07
N ILE A 74 4.21 -4.53 -11.25
CA ILE A 74 5.41 -5.39 -11.29
C ILE A 74 5.06 -6.88 -11.36
N LYS A 75 4.32 -7.41 -10.38
CA LYS A 75 4.21 -8.85 -10.11
C LYS A 75 3.22 -9.58 -11.01
N GLY A 76 2.08 -8.95 -11.32
CA GLY A 76 1.01 -9.55 -12.12
C GLY A 76 1.47 -9.93 -13.52
N ASN A 77 0.78 -10.88 -14.18
CA ASN A 77 1.16 -11.33 -15.53
C ASN A 77 0.94 -10.25 -16.59
N ASN A 78 -0.07 -9.41 -16.38
CA ASN A 78 -0.36 -8.24 -17.21
C ASN A 78 0.09 -6.96 -16.53
N SER A 79 1.19 -7.02 -15.76
CA SER A 79 1.72 -5.84 -15.11
C SER A 79 2.33 -4.88 -16.12
N ILE A 80 2.34 -3.58 -15.80
CA ILE A 80 2.94 -2.54 -16.66
C ILE A 80 4.38 -2.91 -17.07
N ASP A 81 5.20 -3.43 -16.15
CA ASP A 81 6.56 -3.85 -16.46
C ASP A 81 6.64 -5.01 -17.46
N LYS A 82 5.75 -5.99 -17.36
CA LYS A 82 5.70 -7.11 -18.30
C LYS A 82 5.13 -6.69 -19.65
N LEU A 83 4.07 -5.87 -19.65
CA LEU A 83 3.46 -5.33 -20.87
C LEU A 83 4.46 -4.49 -21.67
N GLY A 84 5.24 -3.62 -21.01
CA GLY A 84 6.28 -2.85 -21.70
C GLY A 84 7.33 -3.73 -22.38
N ILE A 85 7.73 -4.84 -21.76
CA ILE A 85 8.67 -5.81 -22.36
C ILE A 85 8.04 -6.51 -23.57
N ILE A 86 6.78 -6.93 -23.45
CA ILE A 86 6.03 -7.57 -24.55
C ILE A 86 5.93 -6.60 -25.73
N ILE A 87 5.48 -5.37 -25.48
CA ILE A 87 5.40 -4.29 -26.48
C ILE A 87 6.74 -4.11 -27.21
N GLN A 88 7.84 -3.99 -26.46
CA GLN A 88 9.16 -3.82 -27.06
C GLN A 88 9.53 -5.00 -27.96
N LYS A 89 9.22 -6.22 -27.54
CA LYS A 89 9.53 -7.44 -28.29
C LYS A 89 8.71 -7.49 -29.59
N GLU A 90 7.41 -7.24 -29.52
CA GLU A 90 6.53 -7.23 -30.69
C GLU A 90 6.94 -6.15 -31.69
N LEU A 91 7.20 -4.93 -31.22
CA LEU A 91 7.66 -3.83 -32.07
C LEU A 91 9.01 -4.16 -32.74
N THR A 92 9.92 -4.80 -32.00
CA THR A 92 11.21 -5.26 -32.54
C THR A 92 11.03 -6.32 -33.62
N ALA A 93 10.05 -7.22 -33.47
CA ALA A 93 9.73 -8.24 -34.46
C ALA A 93 9.09 -7.65 -35.72
N HIS A 94 8.26 -6.61 -35.56
CA HIS A 94 7.55 -5.96 -36.65
C HIS A 94 8.44 -4.99 -37.46
N SER A 95 9.07 -4.01 -36.78
CA SER A 95 9.82 -2.92 -37.43
C SER A 95 11.34 -3.13 -37.45
N GLY A 96 11.84 -4.14 -36.72
CA GLY A 96 13.26 -4.41 -36.58
C GLY A 96 13.97 -3.55 -35.52
N LYS A 97 15.12 -4.04 -35.05
CA LYS A 97 15.90 -3.44 -33.94
C LYS A 97 16.45 -2.04 -34.21
N ASN A 98 16.66 -1.72 -35.49
CA ASN A 98 17.32 -0.47 -35.89
C ASN A 98 16.35 0.67 -36.17
N ASP A 99 15.06 0.38 -36.24
CA ASP A 99 14.01 1.36 -36.43
C ASP A 99 14.00 2.41 -35.30
N HIS A 100 13.67 3.65 -35.68
CA HIS A 100 13.67 4.77 -34.75
C HIS A 100 12.64 4.55 -33.63
N VAL A 101 11.43 4.11 -33.98
CA VAL A 101 10.35 3.92 -33.02
C VAL A 101 10.68 2.77 -32.06
N THR A 102 11.23 1.67 -32.58
CA THR A 102 11.73 0.56 -31.74
C THR A 102 12.74 1.04 -30.69
N LYS A 103 13.68 1.92 -31.07
CA LYS A 103 14.69 2.48 -30.15
C LYS A 103 14.08 3.41 -29.11
N VAL A 104 13.11 4.24 -29.50
CA VAL A 104 12.39 5.13 -28.59
C VAL A 104 11.63 4.30 -27.54
N VAL A 105 10.84 3.32 -27.97
CA VAL A 105 10.08 2.44 -27.07
C VAL A 105 11.02 1.65 -26.15
N ALA A 106 12.12 1.10 -26.67
CA ALA A 106 13.12 0.40 -25.84
C ALA A 106 13.70 1.31 -24.74
N THR A 107 13.91 2.59 -25.05
CA THR A 107 14.40 3.59 -24.08
C THR A 107 13.34 3.90 -23.03
N LEU A 108 12.08 4.07 -23.43
CA LEU A 108 10.97 4.32 -22.51
C LEU A 108 10.72 3.12 -21.59
N VAL A 109 10.75 1.89 -22.11
CA VAL A 109 10.64 0.66 -21.31
C VAL A 109 11.78 0.57 -20.29
N LYS A 110 13.01 0.91 -20.69
CA LYS A 110 14.15 0.96 -19.77
C LYS A 110 13.97 2.03 -18.69
N LYS A 111 13.46 3.22 -19.05
CA LYS A 111 13.15 4.32 -18.12
C LYS A 111 12.09 3.87 -17.12
N MET A 112 10.98 3.30 -17.61
CA MET A 112 9.87 2.79 -16.80
C MET A 112 10.35 1.78 -15.75
N ARG A 113 11.18 0.81 -16.16
CA ARG A 113 11.73 -0.22 -15.25
C ARG A 113 12.71 0.31 -14.21
N ARG A 114 13.30 1.49 -14.44
CA ARG A 114 14.20 2.16 -13.47
C ARG A 114 13.46 2.97 -12.42
N ILE A 115 12.15 3.21 -12.61
CA ILE A 115 11.35 3.90 -11.61
C ILE A 115 11.12 2.93 -10.45
N GLU A 116 11.79 3.23 -9.32
CA GLU A 116 11.65 2.46 -8.10
C GLU A 116 10.29 2.73 -7.46
N LEU A 117 9.53 1.66 -7.25
CA LEU A 117 8.27 1.71 -6.51
C LEU A 117 8.59 1.49 -5.04
N LEU A 118 8.18 2.45 -4.21
CA LEU A 118 8.34 2.33 -2.77
C LEU A 118 7.61 1.09 -2.25
N LYS A 119 8.27 0.43 -1.30
CA LYS A 119 7.68 -0.65 -0.53
C LYS A 119 7.07 -0.06 0.74
N LEU A 120 6.11 -0.79 1.32
CA LEU A 120 5.61 -0.44 2.64
C LEU A 120 6.81 -0.37 3.62
N PRO A 121 6.94 0.69 4.43
CA PRO A 121 7.96 0.75 5.46
C PRO A 121 7.82 -0.44 6.42
N GLU A 122 8.95 -1.00 6.87
CA GLU A 122 8.95 -2.07 7.88
C GLU A 122 8.48 -1.56 9.25
N ASP A 123 8.61 -0.26 9.51
CA ASP A 123 8.15 0.41 10.72
C ASP A 123 7.40 1.71 10.37
N PRO A 124 6.06 1.73 10.53
CA PRO A 124 5.25 2.93 10.31
C PRO A 124 5.60 4.10 11.22
N ALA A 125 6.28 3.86 12.35
CA ALA A 125 6.65 4.89 13.32
C ALA A 125 7.96 5.62 12.99
N TYR A 126 8.74 5.13 12.02
CA TYR A 126 10.09 5.63 11.74
C TYR A 126 10.15 6.63 10.57
N TRP A 127 9.04 6.88 9.88
CA TRP A 127 8.95 7.80 8.75
C TRP A 127 7.79 8.76 8.91
N ASP A 128 7.89 9.95 8.31
CA ASP A 128 6.71 10.77 8.07
C ASP A 128 5.82 10.02 7.07
N ALA A 129 4.71 9.47 7.58
CA ALA A 129 3.75 8.71 6.78
C ALA A 129 3.23 9.53 5.58
N GLN A 130 3.12 10.86 5.71
CA GLN A 130 2.69 11.72 4.60
C GLN A 130 3.75 11.80 3.51
N GLU A 131 5.03 11.85 3.87
CA GLU A 131 6.13 11.85 2.92
C GLU A 131 6.23 10.51 2.16
N VAL A 132 6.09 9.37 2.87
CA VAL A 132 6.04 8.04 2.24
C VAL A 132 4.90 7.96 1.22
N VAL A 133 3.70 8.39 1.61
CA VAL A 133 2.54 8.36 0.72
C VAL A 133 2.77 9.22 -0.51
N LYS A 134 3.29 10.45 -0.32
CA LYS A 134 3.58 11.38 -1.41
C LYS A 134 4.62 10.81 -2.38
N LEU A 135 5.75 10.33 -1.88
CA LEU A 135 6.81 9.76 -2.71
C LEU A 135 6.32 8.50 -3.44
N SER A 136 5.53 7.67 -2.75
CA SER A 136 4.94 6.46 -3.32
C SER A 136 4.04 6.82 -4.48
N GLN A 137 3.11 7.75 -4.27
CA GLN A 137 2.20 8.25 -5.31
C GLN A 137 2.96 8.82 -6.50
N GLN A 138 4.01 9.61 -6.26
CA GLN A 138 4.83 10.19 -7.31
C GLN A 138 5.53 9.10 -8.16
N SER A 139 6.12 8.08 -7.53
CA SER A 139 6.75 6.97 -8.25
C SER A 139 5.75 6.21 -9.13
N TYR A 140 4.55 5.93 -8.63
CA TYR A 140 3.52 5.26 -9.42
C TYR A 140 3.04 6.12 -10.59
N GLN A 141 2.75 7.40 -10.36
CA GLN A 141 2.35 8.34 -11.41
C GLN A 141 3.41 8.46 -12.49
N ASN A 142 4.69 8.57 -12.11
CA ASN A 142 5.79 8.60 -13.07
C ASN A 142 5.84 7.33 -13.92
N LYS A 143 5.59 6.15 -13.34
CA LYS A 143 5.58 4.88 -14.08
C LYS A 143 4.40 4.80 -15.04
N VAL A 144 3.21 5.26 -14.64
CA VAL A 144 2.04 5.38 -15.52
C VAL A 144 2.35 6.31 -16.69
N GLN A 145 2.87 7.51 -16.41
CA GLN A 145 3.17 8.48 -17.47
C GLN A 145 4.14 7.91 -18.52
N VAL A 146 5.20 7.23 -18.09
CA VAL A 146 6.13 6.61 -19.05
C VAL A 146 5.47 5.48 -19.84
N PHE A 147 4.53 4.74 -19.25
CA PHE A 147 3.76 3.72 -19.97
C PHE A 147 2.79 4.36 -20.98
N GLU A 148 2.13 5.45 -20.62
CA GLU A 148 1.30 6.24 -21.55
C GLU A 148 2.13 6.79 -22.71
N ASP A 149 3.36 7.27 -22.44
CA ASP A 149 4.28 7.70 -23.49
C ASP A 149 4.60 6.56 -24.48
N ILE A 150 4.77 5.32 -23.98
CA ILE A 150 4.96 4.14 -24.83
C ILE A 150 3.73 3.93 -25.73
N VAL A 151 2.53 3.96 -25.14
CA VAL A 151 1.27 3.76 -25.88
C VAL A 151 1.08 4.84 -26.94
N ASN A 152 1.36 6.10 -26.61
CA ASN A 152 1.27 7.22 -27.55
C ASN A 152 2.25 7.10 -28.71
N VAL A 153 3.49 6.67 -28.44
CA VAL A 153 4.48 6.39 -29.49
C VAL A 153 4.00 5.25 -30.40
N MET A 154 3.43 4.18 -29.83
CA MET A 154 2.87 3.09 -30.64
C MET A 154 1.70 3.53 -31.50
N ALA A 155 0.81 4.38 -30.97
CA ALA A 155 -0.35 4.90 -31.69
C ALA A 155 0.05 5.80 -32.88
N SER A 156 1.26 6.35 -32.87
CA SER A 156 1.79 7.17 -33.98
C SER A 156 2.37 6.36 -35.15
N ILE A 157 2.39 5.02 -35.04
CA ILE A 157 2.88 4.13 -36.09
C ILE A 157 1.76 3.84 -37.09
N ASP A 158 1.87 4.39 -38.30
CA ASP A 158 0.99 4.04 -39.41
C ASP A 158 1.06 2.53 -39.71
N GLY A 159 -0.09 1.86 -39.72
CA GLY A 159 -0.19 0.42 -40.01
C GLY A 159 0.00 -0.52 -38.80
N TYR A 160 0.15 0.01 -37.57
CA TYR A 160 0.09 -0.82 -36.36
C TYR A 160 -1.35 -1.29 -36.11
N SER A 161 -1.79 -2.36 -36.78
CA SER A 161 -2.94 -3.13 -36.30
C SER A 161 -2.46 -3.98 -35.14
N SER A 162 -3.18 -3.98 -34.02
CA SER A 162 -2.98 -4.94 -32.92
C SER A 162 -3.19 -6.35 -33.47
N GLY A 163 -2.12 -6.93 -34.04
CA GLY A 163 -2.14 -8.26 -34.62
C GLY A 163 -2.23 -9.28 -33.49
N ASN A 164 -3.44 -9.55 -33.03
CA ASN A 164 -3.83 -10.89 -32.62
C ASN A 164 -4.92 -11.34 -33.60
N PRO A 165 -4.75 -12.47 -34.30
CA PRO A 165 -5.90 -13.26 -34.72
C PRO A 165 -6.61 -13.77 -33.47
N ASP A 166 -7.94 -13.81 -33.54
CA ASP A 166 -8.87 -14.31 -32.52
C ASP A 166 -8.44 -15.64 -31.85
#